data_AF-A0A832NVK1-F1
#
_entry.id   AF-A0A832NVK1-F1
#
_cell.length_a   1.000
_cell.length_b   1.000
_cell.length_c   1.000
_cell.angle_alpha   90.00
_cell.angle_beta   90.00
_cell.angle_gamma   90.00
#
_symmetry.space_group_name_H-M   'P 1'
#
loop_
_entity.id
_entity.type
_entity.pdbx_description
1 polymer ?
#
loop_
_entity_poly.entity_id
_entity_poly.type
_entity_poly.pdbx_seq_one_letter_code
_entity_poly.pdbx_strand_id
1 'polypeptide(L)'
;MFKRILVPLDGSGFAERALPHAEGFARVFGSTIVLLQVMETTGEINQPHAEDPITWVIRKNKTEQYLQETLTKVTLIPALFITRLSRVEECLVS
;
A
#
# COMPACT_ATOMS: atom_id res chain seq x y z
N MET A 1 15.98 -10.93 13.30
CA MET A 1 16.07 -10.44 11.90
C MET A 1 14.66 -10.13 11.41
N PHE A 2 14.48 -9.06 10.63
CA PHE A 2 13.17 -8.73 10.05
C PHE A 2 12.77 -9.78 9.01
N LYS A 3 11.49 -10.17 8.99
CA LYS A 3 10.94 -11.12 8.00
C LYS A 3 10.14 -10.39 6.92
N ARG A 4 9.49 -9.28 7.28
CA ARG A 4 8.63 -8.46 6.44
C ARG A 4 8.99 -6.99 6.65
N ILE A 5 9.08 -6.23 5.56
CA ILE A 5 9.35 -4.79 5.56
C ILE A 5 8.12 -4.11 4.95
N LEU A 6 7.43 -3.30 5.74
CA LEU A 6 6.27 -2.53 5.29
C LEU A 6 6.74 -1.19 4.70
N VAL A 7 6.30 -0.87 3.49
CA VAL A 7 6.58 0.40 2.82
C VAL A 7 5.26 1.12 2.56
N PRO A 8 4.92 2.16 3.34
CA PRO A 8 3.76 2.98 3.09
C PRO A 8 4.01 3.89 1.87
N LEU A 9 3.06 3.92 0.95
CA LEU A 9 3.04 4.77 -0.23
C LEU A 9 1.74 5.58 -0.23
N ASP A 10 1.87 6.88 -0.50
CA ASP A 10 0.74 7.81 -0.62
C ASP A 10 0.36 8.08 -2.09
N GLY A 11 1.07 7.49 -3.05
CA GLY A 11 0.92 7.76 -4.48
C GLY A 11 1.82 8.89 -4.99
N SER A 12 2.59 9.53 -4.12
CA SER A 12 3.56 10.57 -4.51
C SER A 12 4.89 9.95 -4.95
N GLY A 13 5.55 10.58 -5.91
CA GLY A 13 6.91 10.21 -6.30
C GLY A 13 7.94 10.41 -5.18
N PHE A 14 7.60 11.15 -4.10
CA PHE A 14 8.46 11.28 -2.92
C PHE A 14 8.46 10.00 -2.08
N ALA A 15 7.27 9.42 -1.84
CA ALA A 15 7.16 8.17 -1.10
C ALA A 15 7.86 7.01 -1.82
N GLU A 16 7.85 6.99 -3.16
CA GLU A 16 8.56 5.97 -3.96
C GLU A 16 10.08 5.96 -3.73
N ARG A 17 10.67 7.08 -3.27
CA ARG A 17 12.11 7.13 -2.97
C ARG A 17 12.51 6.23 -1.80
N ALA A 18 11.56 5.74 -1.01
CA ALA A 18 11.82 4.75 0.03
C ALA A 18 12.09 3.34 -0.52
N LEU A 19 11.64 3.03 -1.75
CA LEU A 19 11.69 1.68 -2.33
C LEU A 19 13.12 1.12 -2.49
N PRO A 20 14.11 1.88 -3.01
CA PRO A 20 15.47 1.36 -3.15
C PRO A 20 16.11 1.02 -1.79
N HIS A 21 15.76 1.78 -0.74
CA HIS A 21 16.24 1.53 0.62
C HIS A 21 15.62 0.26 1.21
N ALA A 22 14.30 0.11 1.06
CA ALA A 22 13.60 -1.10 1.48
C ALA A 22 14.14 -2.35 0.74
N GLU A 23 14.43 -2.24 -0.55
CA GLU A 23 15.07 -3.30 -1.33
C GLU A 23 16.47 -3.66 -0.82
N GLY A 24 17.27 -2.66 -0.45
CA GLY A 24 18.58 -2.87 0.18
C GLY A 24 18.47 -3.71 1.46
N PHE A 25 17.55 -3.36 2.35
CA PHE A 25 17.31 -4.13 3.58
C PHE A 25 16.74 -5.52 3.30
N ALA A 26 15.78 -5.63 2.38
CA ALA A 26 15.18 -6.92 2.00
C ALA A 26 16.23 -7.90 1.47
N ARG A 27 17.20 -7.41 0.69
CA ARG A 27 18.31 -8.20 0.14
C ARG A 27 19.26 -8.71 1.22
N VAL A 28 19.64 -7.84 2.15
CA VAL A 28 20.55 -8.19 3.26
C VAL A 28 19.88 -9.18 4.22
N PHE A 29 18.58 -9.01 4.46
CA PHE A 29 17.87 -9.78 5.46
C PHE A 29 17.05 -10.97 4.92
N GLY A 30 17.00 -11.14 3.59
CA GLY A 30 16.09 -12.11 2.96
C GLY A 30 14.62 -11.86 3.29
N SER A 31 14.24 -10.58 3.46
CA SER A 31 12.89 -10.18 3.89
C SER A 31 11.95 -9.99 2.70
N THR A 32 10.66 -10.15 2.94
CA THR A 32 9.61 -9.77 1.98
C THR A 32 9.26 -8.29 2.11
N ILE A 33 9.08 -7.60 0.99
CA ILE A 33 8.54 -6.24 0.98
C ILE A 33 7.02 -6.29 0.84
N VAL A 34 6.33 -5.52 1.67
CA VAL A 34 4.88 -5.32 1.63
C VAL A 34 4.64 -3.85 1.34
N LEU A 35 4.00 -3.55 0.21
CA LEU A 35 3.56 -2.19 -0.09
C LEU A 35 2.18 -1.95 0.51
N LEU A 36 1.99 -0.78 1.11
CA LEU A 36 0.72 -0.36 1.68
C LEU A 36 0.36 1.02 1.14
N GLN A 37 -0.86 1.19 0.66
CA GLN A 37 -1.43 2.50 0.41
C GLN A 37 -2.76 2.63 1.16
N VAL A 38 -2.88 3.70 1.95
CA VAL A 38 -4.11 4.01 2.67
C VAL A 38 -4.96 4.91 1.78
N MET A 39 -6.22 4.52 1.58
CA MET A 39 -7.19 5.34 0.88
C MET A 39 -7.98 6.15 1.89
N GLU A 40 -7.91 7.49 1.81
CA GLU A 40 -8.72 8.36 2.65
C GLU A 40 -10.21 8.14 2.36
N THR A 41 -11.02 7.98 3.39
CA THR A 41 -12.48 7.99 3.21
C THR A 41 -12.93 9.45 3.10
N THR A 42 -13.67 9.77 2.04
CA THR A 42 -14.22 11.12 1.79
C THR A 42 -15.50 11.39 2.58
N GLY A 43 -15.89 10.49 3.51
CA GLY A 43 -16.99 10.74 4.41
C GLY A 43 -16.62 11.78 5.47
N GLU A 44 -17.44 12.82 5.61
CA GLU A 44 -17.35 13.72 6.76
C GLU A 44 -17.54 12.90 8.06
N ILE A 45 -16.86 13.28 9.13
CA ILE A 45 -16.97 12.64 10.46
C ILE A 45 -18.44 12.58 10.93
N ASN A 46 -19.28 13.50 10.43
CA ASN A 46 -20.70 13.63 10.74
C ASN A 46 -21.65 13.07 9.67
N GLN A 47 -21.13 12.59 8.53
CA GLN A 47 -21.91 11.99 7.44
C GLN A 47 -21.17 10.75 6.89
N PRO A 48 -21.24 9.61 7.62
CA PRO A 48 -20.54 8.37 7.25
C PRO A 48 -21.12 7.64 6.01
N HIS A 49 -22.10 8.23 5.34
CA HIS A 49 -22.66 7.80 4.06
C HIS A 49 -22.60 9.03 3.13
N ALA A 50 -22.05 9.01 1.93
CA ALA A 50 -21.83 7.92 1.02
C ALA A 50 -20.70 8.29 0.04
N GLU A 51 -19.60 7.54 0.06
CA GLU A 51 -18.87 7.38 -1.20
C GLU A 51 -19.79 6.59 -2.14
N ASP A 52 -20.14 7.20 -3.26
CA ASP A 52 -20.82 6.50 -4.35
C ASP A 52 -20.07 5.20 -4.69
N PRO A 53 -20.74 4.03 -4.77
CA PRO A 53 -20.07 2.75 -4.99
C PRO A 53 -19.19 2.73 -6.24
N ILE A 54 -19.57 3.44 -7.31
CA ILE A 54 -18.79 3.49 -8.56
C ILE A 54 -17.49 4.26 -8.31
N THR A 55 -17.58 5.42 -7.66
CA THR A 55 -16.42 6.24 -7.30
C THR A 55 -15.42 5.48 -6.44
N TRP A 56 -15.92 4.72 -5.46
CA TRP A 56 -15.07 3.86 -4.62
C TRP A 56 -14.34 2.80 -5.44
N VAL A 57 -15.05 2.08 -6.33
CA VAL A 57 -14.45 1.06 -7.20
C VAL A 57 -13.37 1.66 -8.10
N ILE A 58 -13.62 2.83 -8.70
CA ILE A 58 -12.65 3.51 -9.56
C ILE A 58 -11.37 3.87 -8.78
N ARG A 59 -11.54 4.48 -7.61
CA ARG A 59 -10.40 4.87 -6.77
C ARG A 59 -9.60 3.66 -6.32
N LYS A 60 -10.29 2.59 -5.92
CA LYS A 60 -9.65 1.33 -5.51
C LYS A 60 -8.83 0.74 -6.66
N ASN A 61 -9.41 0.63 -7.86
CA ASN A 61 -8.70 0.10 -9.02
C ASN A 61 -7.46 0.95 -9.37
N LYS A 62 -7.55 2.27 -9.25
CA LYS A 62 -6.42 3.17 -9.49
C LYS A 62 -5.30 2.97 -8.47
N THR A 63 -5.64 2.82 -7.19
CA THR A 63 -4.69 2.50 -6.12
C THR A 63 -4.04 1.13 -6.33
N GLU A 64 -4.82 0.13 -6.69
CA GLU A 64 -4.30 -1.20 -7.01
C GLU A 64 -3.36 -1.17 -8.21
N GLN A 65 -3.73 -0.47 -9.29
CA GLN A 65 -2.88 -0.28 -10.45
C GLN A 65 -1.57 0.43 -10.10
N TYR A 66 -1.63 1.51 -9.31
CA TYR A 66 -0.43 2.22 -8.87
C TYR A 66 0.54 1.31 -8.11
N LEU A 67 0.03 0.49 -7.20
CA LEU A 67 0.84 -0.48 -6.46
C LEU A 67 1.44 -1.55 -7.38
N GLN A 68 0.71 -2.02 -8.40
CA GLN A 68 1.22 -2.95 -9.43
C GLN A 68 2.36 -2.34 -10.24
N GLU A 69 2.19 -1.10 -10.71
CA GLU A 69 3.22 -0.38 -11.44
C GLU A 69 4.46 -0.16 -10.57
N THR A 70 4.26 0.18 -9.30
CA THR A 70 5.34 0.39 -8.35
C THR A 70 6.11 -0.90 -8.06
N LEU A 71 5.44 -2.05 -7.99
CA LEU A 71 6.10 -3.33 -7.82
C LEU A 71 6.92 -3.74 -9.03
N THR A 72 6.50 -3.37 -10.23
CA THR A 72 7.29 -3.62 -11.44
C THR A 72 8.64 -2.89 -11.38
N LYS A 73 8.74 -1.81 -10.58
CA LYS A 73 10.00 -1.08 -10.32
C LYS A 73 10.87 -1.77 -9.27
N VAL A 74 10.35 -2.74 -8.51
CA VAL A 74 11.09 -3.47 -7.46
C VAL A 74 11.57 -4.81 -8.01
N THR A 75 12.88 -5.04 -8.00
CA THR A 75 13.51 -6.06 -8.85
C THR A 75 13.47 -7.51 -8.36
N LEU A 76 13.12 -7.85 -7.11
CA LEU A 76 13.29 -9.22 -6.57
C LEU A 76 12.32 -9.66 -5.43
N ILE A 77 11.54 -10.73 -5.69
CA ILE A 77 10.86 -11.74 -4.80
C ILE A 77 9.74 -11.25 -3.82
N PRO A 78 8.84 -12.17 -3.39
CA PRO A 78 7.41 -12.11 -3.67
C PRO A 78 6.75 -10.92 -2.95
N ALA A 79 6.46 -9.86 -3.69
CA ALA A 79 5.72 -8.75 -3.12
C ALA A 79 4.28 -9.19 -2.81
N LEU A 80 3.91 -9.15 -1.54
CA LEU A 80 2.53 -9.41 -1.12
C LEU A 80 1.76 -8.09 -1.19
N PHE A 81 0.67 -8.11 -1.96
CA PHE A 81 -0.30 -7.02 -2.03
C PHE A 81 -1.15 -6.98 -0.76
N ILE A 82 -1.16 -5.85 -0.06
CA ILE A 82 -2.23 -5.55 0.90
C ILE A 82 -2.78 -4.17 0.56
N THR A 83 -3.86 -4.15 -0.23
CA THR A 83 -4.62 -2.94 -0.61
C THR A 83 -5.72 -2.58 0.39
N ARG A 84 -5.57 -2.98 1.66
CA ARG A 84 -6.67 -2.92 2.62
C ARG A 84 -6.32 -2.05 3.81
N LEU A 85 -6.90 -0.86 3.86
CA LEU A 85 -7.24 -0.13 5.09
C LEU A 85 -8.35 0.87 4.76
N SER A 86 -9.62 0.46 4.87
CA SER A 86 -10.75 1.39 4.98
C SER A 86 -11.03 1.78 6.44
N ARG A 87 -10.34 1.16 7.41
CA ARG A 87 -10.40 1.52 8.82
C ARG A 87 -9.15 1.05 9.57
N VAL A 88 -8.57 1.92 10.40
CA VAL A 88 -7.33 1.72 11.19
C VAL A 88 -7.38 0.46 12.09
N GLU A 89 -8.56 -0.12 12.32
CA GLU A 89 -8.79 -1.32 13.14
C GLU A 89 -8.47 -2.65 12.44
N GLU A 90 -8.34 -2.68 11.11
CA GLU A 90 -8.01 -3.93 10.38
C GLU A 90 -6.49 -4.24 10.39
N CYS A 91 -5.69 -3.42 11.07
CA CYS A 91 -4.21 -3.45 11.07
C CYS A 91 -3.53 -4.68 11.71
N LEU A 92 -4.24 -5.68 12.28
CA LEU A 92 -3.59 -6.66 13.16
C LEU A 92 -3.86 -8.15 12.91
N VAL A 93 -4.37 -8.55 11.74
CA VAL A 93 -4.46 -10.00 11.42
C VAL A 93 -4.12 -10.29 9.96
N SER A 94 -2.83 -10.53 9.66
CA SER A 94 -2.36 -11.75 8.98
C SER A 94 -0.83 -11.83 8.81
#